data_AF-A0A9P6G9D7-F1
#
_entry.id   AF-A0A9P6G9D7-F1
#
_cell.length_a   1.000
_cell.length_b   1.000
_cell.length_c   1.000
_cell.angle_alpha   90.00
_cell.angle_beta   90.00
_cell.angle_gamma   90.00
#
_symmetry.space_group_name_H-M   'P 1'
#
loop_
_entity.id
_entity.type
_entity.pdbx_description
1 polymer ?
#
loop_
_entity_poly.entity_id
_entity_poly.type
_entity_poly.pdbx_seq_one_letter_code
_entity_poly.pdbx_strand_id
1 'polypeptide(L)'
;MKLSAILRTLAALSFLRQSSRADDYDLETRTFAKYFLKITMIDERFVGYKPSFLAAGAHCLARFMLRKGDWSQAHVHSSGYTSRQLRSLLSAMLECCEKPPKHLAAVYNKYTDKLHKRVSIVLETELHKGF
;
A
#
# COMPACT_ATOMS: atom_id res chain seq x y z
N MET A 1 16.14 15.90 4.21
CA MET A 1 15.07 15.06 3.61
C MET A 1 15.36 13.55 3.61
N LYS A 2 16.51 13.05 3.14
CA LYS A 2 16.81 11.60 2.96
C LYS A 2 16.69 10.73 4.23
N LEU A 3 17.17 11.19 5.40
CA LEU A 3 17.04 10.43 6.66
C LEU A 3 15.59 10.26 7.14
N SER A 4 14.76 11.29 6.97
CA SER A 4 13.34 11.25 7.35
C SER A 4 12.54 10.24 6.53
N ALA A 5 12.95 9.98 5.27
CA ALA A 5 12.32 8.98 4.42
C ALA A 5 12.72 7.56 4.84
N ILE A 6 14.00 7.34 5.21
CA ILE A 6 14.53 6.04 5.65
C ILE A 6 13.85 5.58 6.96
N LEU A 7 13.76 6.44 7.97
CA LEU A 7 13.09 6.11 9.24
C LEU A 7 11.59 5.81 9.06
N ARG A 8 10.91 6.57 8.18
CA ARG A 8 9.51 6.29 7.81
C ARG A 8 9.34 4.94 7.12
N THR A 9 10.31 4.56 6.29
CA THR A 9 10.32 3.26 5.59
C THR A 9 10.40 2.10 6.59
N LEU A 10 11.31 2.20 7.56
CA LEU A 10 11.54 1.14 8.55
C LEU A 10 10.33 0.96 9.47
N ALA A 11 9.70 2.07 9.88
CA ALA A 11 8.47 2.04 10.67
C ALA A 11 7.30 1.44 9.88
N ALA A 12 7.07 1.87 8.63
CA ALA A 12 5.97 1.34 7.83
C ALA A 12 6.16 -0.15 7.49
N LEU A 13 7.39 -0.59 7.21
CA LEU A 13 7.70 -2.00 6.90
C LEU A 13 7.60 -2.92 8.13
N SER A 14 7.98 -2.44 9.32
CA SER A 14 7.83 -3.20 10.57
C SER A 14 6.36 -3.36 10.94
N PHE A 15 5.55 -2.29 10.82
CA PHE A 15 4.09 -2.36 10.99
C PHE A 15 3.42 -3.27 9.96
N LEU A 16 3.84 -3.21 8.69
CA LEU A 16 3.32 -4.11 7.66
C LEU A 16 3.57 -5.57 8.05
N ARG A 17 4.78 -5.92 8.51
CA ARG A 17 5.11 -7.28 8.99
C ARG A 17 4.20 -7.73 10.14
N GLN A 18 3.85 -6.82 11.05
CA GLN A 18 2.93 -7.13 12.15
C GLN A 18 1.50 -7.35 11.66
N SER A 19 0.98 -6.48 10.78
CA SER A 19 -0.39 -6.56 10.28
C SER A 19 -0.62 -7.75 9.35
N SER A 20 0.40 -8.20 8.60
CA SER A 20 0.31 -9.40 7.75
C SER A 20 0.14 -10.71 8.53
N ARG A 21 0.23 -10.69 9.87
CA ARG A 21 -0.15 -11.84 10.71
C ARG A 21 -1.63 -12.18 10.59
N ALA A 22 -2.49 -11.20 10.35
CA ALA A 22 -3.92 -11.43 10.12
C ALA A 22 -4.19 -12.14 8.77
N ASP A 23 -3.16 -12.24 7.92
CA ASP A 23 -3.20 -12.75 6.55
C ASP A 23 -2.30 -13.98 6.35
N ASP A 24 -1.87 -14.65 7.43
CA ASP A 24 -0.92 -15.76 7.39
C ASP A 24 0.33 -15.46 6.55
N TYR A 25 0.76 -14.19 6.53
CA TYR A 25 1.88 -13.69 5.76
C TYR A 25 1.77 -13.86 4.23
N ASP A 26 0.54 -13.83 3.68
CA ASP A 26 0.27 -13.92 2.24
C ASP A 26 1.23 -13.02 1.41
N LEU A 27 1.98 -13.69 0.55
CA LEU A 27 3.17 -13.11 -0.08
C LEU A 27 2.78 -12.09 -1.16
N GLU A 28 1.62 -12.27 -1.78
CA GLU A 28 1.07 -11.38 -2.80
C GLU A 28 0.59 -10.07 -2.17
N THR A 29 -0.23 -10.17 -1.12
CA THR A 29 -0.72 -9.04 -0.32
C THR A 29 0.43 -8.19 0.21
N ARG A 30 1.49 -8.81 0.72
CA ARG A 30 2.70 -8.11 1.17
C ARG A 30 3.43 -7.39 0.05
N THR A 31 3.40 -7.92 -1.17
CA THR A 31 4.08 -7.31 -2.31
C THR A 31 3.31 -6.08 -2.79
N PHE A 32 1.99 -6.18 -2.90
CA PHE A 32 1.10 -5.06 -3.21
C PHE A 32 1.18 -3.96 -2.15
N ALA A 33 1.09 -4.32 -0.87
CA ALA A 33 1.18 -3.35 0.23
C ALA A 33 2.53 -2.62 0.24
N LYS A 34 3.64 -3.34 -0.06
CA LYS A 34 4.95 -2.69 -0.23
C LYS A 34 4.93 -1.68 -1.37
N TYR A 35 4.30 -1.98 -2.49
CA TYR A 35 4.20 -1.06 -3.64
C TYR A 35 3.44 0.22 -3.26
N PHE A 36 2.25 0.10 -2.65
CA PHE A 36 1.49 1.26 -2.19
C PHE A 36 2.26 2.11 -1.17
N LEU A 37 3.00 1.48 -0.25
CA LEU A 37 3.88 2.21 0.66
C LEU A 37 4.95 3.02 -0.10
N LYS A 38 5.50 2.52 -1.22
CA LYS A 38 6.48 3.28 -2.02
C LYS A 38 5.81 4.49 -2.68
N ILE A 39 4.57 4.36 -3.15
CA ILE A 39 3.81 5.49 -3.68
C ILE A 39 3.69 6.59 -2.61
N THR A 40 3.26 6.22 -1.39
CA THR A 40 3.11 7.19 -0.30
C THR A 40 4.41 7.84 0.16
N MET A 41 5.56 7.24 -0.15
CA MET A 41 6.86 7.84 0.18
C MET A 41 7.31 8.90 -0.81
N ILE A 42 6.78 8.87 -2.04
CA ILE A 42 7.19 9.78 -3.11
C ILE A 42 6.22 10.95 -3.21
N ASP A 43 4.93 10.67 -3.05
CA ASP A 43 3.90 11.70 -3.10
C ASP A 43 3.86 12.49 -1.76
N GLU A 44 4.09 13.79 -1.84
CA GLU A 44 4.20 14.69 -0.70
C GLU A 44 2.90 14.84 0.10
N ARG A 45 1.75 14.54 -0.52
CA ARG A 45 0.44 14.56 0.15
C ARG A 45 0.40 13.64 1.36
N PHE A 46 1.25 12.62 1.39
CA PHE A 46 1.27 11.65 2.47
C PHE A 46 2.25 11.98 3.61
N VAL A 47 3.01 13.08 3.52
CA VAL A 47 4.08 13.42 4.47
C VAL A 47 3.58 13.56 5.91
N GLY A 48 2.32 13.98 6.09
CA GLY A 48 1.70 14.24 7.40
C GLY A 48 1.05 13.01 8.05
N TYR A 49 0.92 11.88 7.36
CA TYR A 49 0.28 10.70 7.95
C TYR A 49 1.24 9.89 8.82
N LYS A 50 0.68 9.24 9.85
CA LYS A 50 1.41 8.31 10.70
C LYS A 50 1.87 7.09 9.88
N PRO A 51 3.11 6.59 10.04
CA PRO A 51 3.59 5.41 9.33
C PRO A 51 2.73 4.15 9.52
N SER A 52 2.16 3.96 10.72
CA SER A 52 1.24 2.85 11.00
C SER A 52 -0.08 2.96 10.23
N PHE A 53 -0.59 4.18 10.04
CA PHE A 53 -1.80 4.45 9.26
C PHE A 53 -1.55 4.19 7.77
N LEU A 54 -0.40 4.64 7.24
CA LEU A 54 0.02 4.33 5.87
C LEU A 54 0.18 2.82 5.64
N ALA A 55 0.78 2.10 6.58
CA ALA A 55 0.94 0.65 6.50
C ALA A 55 -0.42 -0.08 6.52
N ALA A 56 -1.34 0.32 7.40
CA ALA A 56 -2.68 -0.25 7.47
C ALA A 56 -3.49 0.03 6.20
N GLY A 57 -3.43 1.25 5.67
CA GLY A 57 -4.10 1.62 4.41
C GLY A 57 -3.54 0.85 3.22
N ALA A 58 -2.21 0.77 3.09
CA ALA A 58 -1.56 0.01 2.03
C ALA A 58 -1.93 -1.49 2.07
N HIS A 59 -2.04 -2.06 3.27
CA HIS A 59 -2.44 -3.45 3.46
C HIS A 59 -3.92 -3.66 3.11
N CYS A 60 -4.78 -2.78 3.59
CA CYS A 60 -6.21 -2.81 3.31
C CYS A 60 -6.48 -2.68 1.80
N LEU A 61 -5.80 -1.75 1.12
CA LEU A 61 -5.91 -1.60 -0.34
C LEU A 61 -5.44 -2.85 -1.09
N ALA A 62 -4.32 -3.44 -0.68
CA ALA A 62 -3.81 -4.66 -1.27
C ALA A 62 -4.81 -5.81 -1.20
N ARG A 63 -5.46 -6.00 -0.04
CA ARG A 63 -6.51 -7.02 0.12
C ARG A 63 -7.69 -6.79 -0.82
N PHE A 64 -8.15 -5.54 -0.93
CA PHE A 64 -9.25 -5.18 -1.82
C PHE A 64 -8.90 -5.46 -3.28
N MET A 65 -7.71 -5.03 -3.73
CA MET A 65 -7.24 -5.25 -5.10
C MET A 65 -7.09 -6.73 -5.45
N LEU A 66 -6.65 -7.53 -4.49
CA LEU A 66 -6.45 -8.97 -4.66
C LEU A 66 -7.71 -9.78 -4.39
N ARG A 67 -8.85 -9.13 -4.15
CA ARG A 67 -10.14 -9.76 -3.81
C ARG A 67 -10.03 -10.77 -2.66
N LYS A 68 -9.18 -10.50 -1.67
CA LYS A 68 -8.96 -11.34 -0.48
C LYS A 68 -10.04 -11.14 0.59
N GLY A 69 -11.15 -10.48 0.26
CA GLY A 69 -12.23 -10.14 1.18
C GLY A 69 -11.98 -8.87 1.99
N ASP A 70 -12.96 -8.54 2.83
CA ASP A 70 -13.04 -7.27 3.55
C ASP A 70 -12.03 -7.12 4.71
N TRP A 71 -11.89 -5.88 5.18
CA TRP A 71 -11.12 -5.54 6.37
C TRP A 71 -11.82 -6.01 7.65
N SER A 72 -11.55 -7.26 8.04
CA SER A 72 -12.17 -7.92 9.20
C SER A 72 -11.73 -7.36 10.56
N GLN A 73 -12.42 -7.76 11.64
CA GLN A 73 -12.07 -7.38 13.02
C GLN A 73 -10.65 -7.78 13.43
N ALA A 74 -10.11 -8.89 12.92
CA ALA A 74 -8.71 -9.27 13.16
C ALA A 74 -7.73 -8.22 12.63
N HIS A 75 -8.05 -7.58 11.50
CA HIS A 75 -7.26 -6.49 10.95
C HIS A 75 -7.38 -5.22 11.78
N VAL A 76 -8.59 -4.90 12.24
CA VAL A 76 -8.80 -3.76 13.14
C VAL A 76 -8.01 -3.95 14.43
N HIS A 77 -8.04 -5.14 15.02
CA HIS A 77 -7.31 -5.45 16.25
C HIS A 77 -5.79 -5.37 16.06
N SER A 78 -5.26 -5.91 14.95
CA SER A 78 -3.82 -5.93 14.69
C SER A 78 -3.25 -4.59 14.22
N SER A 79 -4.04 -3.77 13.51
CA SER A 79 -3.61 -2.48 12.98
C SER A 79 -4.00 -1.27 13.85
N GLY A 80 -5.06 -1.40 14.64
CA GLY A 80 -5.69 -0.30 15.38
C GLY A 80 -6.60 0.60 14.54
N TYR A 81 -6.86 0.28 13.26
CA TYR A 81 -7.63 1.13 12.35
C TYR A 81 -8.80 0.40 11.70
N THR A 82 -9.94 1.08 11.62
CA THR A 82 -11.15 0.60 10.93
C THR A 82 -11.11 0.92 9.43
N SER A 83 -11.85 0.18 8.61
CA SER A 83 -11.99 0.46 7.17
C SER A 83 -12.50 1.88 6.90
N ARG A 84 -13.42 2.37 7.75
CA ARG A 84 -13.97 3.73 7.67
C ARG A 84 -12.90 4.80 7.90
N GLN A 85 -11.99 4.60 8.84
CA GLN A 85 -10.87 5.53 9.07
C GLN A 85 -9.87 5.51 7.91
N LEU A 86 -9.67 4.35 7.28
CA LEU A 86 -8.72 4.20 6.17
C LEU A 86 -9.28 4.72 4.84
N ARG A 87 -10.60 4.85 4.68
CA ARG A 87 -11.26 5.15 3.40
C ARG A 87 -10.67 6.36 2.65
N SER A 88 -10.41 7.48 3.33
CA SER A 88 -9.83 8.67 2.70
C SER A 88 -8.40 8.42 2.20
N LEU A 89 -7.60 7.68 2.97
CA LEU A 89 -6.26 7.28 2.57
C LEU A 89 -6.27 6.34 1.37
N LEU A 90 -7.18 5.36 1.36
CA LEU A 90 -7.34 4.41 0.25
C LEU A 90 -7.67 5.14 -1.05
N SER A 91 -8.60 6.10 -0.99
CA SER A 91 -8.97 6.92 -2.15
C SER A 91 -7.78 7.72 -2.70
N ALA A 92 -6.99 8.33 -1.82
CA ALA A 92 -5.81 9.09 -2.25
C ALA A 92 -4.73 8.18 -2.86
N MET A 93 -4.52 6.98 -2.31
CA MET A 93 -3.61 5.98 -2.88
C MET A 93 -4.07 5.50 -4.25
N LEU A 94 -5.38 5.28 -4.43
CA LEU A 94 -5.99 4.90 -5.71
C LEU A 94 -5.80 5.98 -6.77
N GLU A 95 -6.04 7.23 -6.42
CA GLU A 95 -5.84 8.37 -7.33
C GLU A 95 -4.38 8.44 -7.83
N CYS A 96 -3.40 8.17 -6.97
CA CYS A 96 -2.00 8.06 -7.38
C CYS A 96 -1.75 6.94 -8.39
N CYS A 97 -2.54 5.87 -8.36
CA CYS A 97 -2.40 4.75 -9.28
C CYS A 97 -3.10 5.00 -10.62
N GLU A 98 -4.24 5.68 -10.62
CA GLU A 98 -4.98 6.04 -11.86
C GLU A 98 -4.31 7.17 -12.62
N LYS A 99 -3.79 8.17 -11.90
CA LYS A 99 -3.08 9.33 -12.47
C LYS A 99 -1.69 9.41 -11.87
N PRO A 100 -0.78 8.49 -12.23
CA PRO A 100 0.56 8.48 -11.68
C PRO A 100 1.25 9.82 -12.01
N PRO A 101 1.61 10.62 -10.98
CA PRO A 101 2.38 11.83 -11.23
C PRO A 101 3.70 11.46 -11.92
N LYS A 102 4.27 12.37 -12.71
CA LYS A 102 5.50 12.12 -13.49
C LYS A 102 6.66 11.56 -12.64
N HIS A 103 6.70 11.87 -11.35
CA HIS A 103 7.69 11.37 -10.40
C HIS A 103 7.49 9.90 -9.95
N LEU A 104 6.31 9.30 -10.14
CA LEU A 104 6.05 7.88 -9.86
C LEU A 104 6.49 6.94 -10.99
N ALA A 105 6.80 7.47 -12.18
CA ALA A 105 7.23 6.66 -13.34
C ALA A 105 8.45 5.76 -13.03
N ALA A 106 9.39 6.24 -12.21
CA ALA A 106 10.54 5.45 -11.78
C ALA A 106 10.16 4.27 -10.87
N VAL A 107 9.11 4.40 -10.05
CA VAL A 107 8.60 3.29 -9.24
C VAL A 107 7.80 2.33 -10.09
N TYR A 108 6.95 2.83 -10.99
CA TYR A 108 6.23 2.00 -11.93
C TYR A 108 7.20 1.09 -12.71
N ASN A 109 8.26 1.66 -13.31
CA ASN A 109 9.29 0.93 -14.06
C ASN A 109 10.15 -0.01 -13.20
N LYS A 110 10.30 0.26 -11.91
CA LYS A 110 11.02 -0.65 -11.00
C LYS A 110 10.18 -1.88 -10.62
N TYR A 111 8.86 -1.73 -10.59
CA TYR A 111 7.91 -2.77 -10.20
C TYR A 111 7.28 -3.53 -11.38
N THR A 112 7.62 -3.17 -12.62
CA THR A 112 7.36 -3.99 -13.83
C THR A 112 8.32 -5.18 -13.95
N ASP A 113 9.38 -5.23 -13.14
CA ASP A 113 10.32 -6.35 -13.10
C ASP A 113 9.65 -7.65 -12.58
N LYS A 114 10.05 -8.80 -13.14
CA LYS A 114 9.62 -10.14 -12.67
C LYS A 114 9.93 -10.35 -11.18
N LEU A 115 11.01 -9.75 -10.67
CA LEU A 115 11.38 -9.84 -9.25
C LEU A 115 10.33 -9.23 -8.30
N HIS A 116 9.54 -8.27 -8.79
CA HIS A 116 8.42 -7.66 -8.06
C HIS A 116 7.07 -8.19 -8.52
N LYS A 117 7.03 -9.38 -9.14
CA LYS A 117 5.82 -10.02 -9.69
C LYS A 117 5.01 -9.14 -10.64
N ARG A 118 5.63 -8.13 -11.28
CA ARG A 118 4.95 -7.21 -12.21
C ARG A 118 3.74 -6.49 -11.58
N VAL A 119 3.79 -6.22 -10.28
CA VAL A 119 2.66 -5.69 -9.50
C VAL A 119 2.08 -4.42 -10.11
N SER A 120 2.90 -3.55 -10.70
CA SER A 120 2.41 -2.34 -11.39
C SER A 120 1.51 -2.65 -12.58
N ILE A 121 1.82 -3.69 -13.36
CA ILE A 121 1.03 -4.12 -14.53
C ILE A 121 -0.29 -4.77 -14.08
N VAL A 122 -0.24 -5.59 -13.02
CA VAL A 122 -1.44 -6.21 -12.46
C VAL A 122 -2.37 -5.15 -11.89
N LEU A 123 -1.83 -4.16 -11.17
CA LEU A 123 -2.59 -3.03 -10.65
C LEU A 123 -3.29 -2.24 -11.75
N GLU A 124 -2.58 -1.88 -12.81
CA GLU A 124 -3.16 -1.16 -13.93
C GLU A 124 -4.26 -1.97 -14.62
N THR A 125 -4.07 -3.29 -14.73
CA THR A 125 -5.08 -4.20 -15.28
C THR A 125 -6.34 -4.22 -14.42
N GLU A 126 -6.21 -4.33 -13.09
CA GLU A 126 -7.37 -4.34 -12.18
C GLU A 126 -8.06 -2.96 -12.10
N LEU A 127 -7.30 -1.87 -12.20
CA LEU A 127 -7.84 -0.51 -12.29
C LEU A 127 -8.67 -0.30 -13.57
N HIS A 128 -8.18 -0.77 -14.72
CA HIS A 128 -8.94 -0.71 -15.98
C HIS A 128 -10.19 -1.59 -15.97
N LYS A 129 -10.18 -2.67 -15.17
CA LYS A 129 -11.36 -3.50 -14.94
C LYS A 129 -12.37 -2.86 -13.97
N GLY A 130 -12.02 -1.73 -13.33
CA GLY A 130 -12.88 -1.00 -12.41
C GLY A 130 -12.99 -1.61 -11.01
N PHE A 131 -12.13 -2.59 -10.72
CA PHE A 131 -12.27 -3.59 -9.66
C PHE A 131 -13.47 -4.52 -9.79
#